data_AF-A0A2X1IXH7-F1
#
_entry.id   AF-A0A2X1IXH7-F1
#
_cell.length_a   1.000
_cell.length_b   1.000
_cell.length_c   1.000
_cell.angle_alpha   90.00
_cell.angle_beta   90.00
_cell.angle_gamma   90.00
#
_symmetry.space_group_name_H-M   'P 1'
#
loop_
_entity.id
_entity.type
_entity.pdbx_description
1 polymer ?
#
loop_
_entity_poly.entity_id
_entity_poly.type
_entity_poly.pdbx_seq_one_letter_code
_entity_poly.pdbx_strand_id
1 'polypeptide(L)'
;MGKGLHPDCYIELVIEDSYYNMREKVVEHPHILDIAQQAMRDCDIEPELKPIRGGTDGAQLSFMDYRARTCSLAVTTIMVSMSL
;
A
#
# COMPACT_ATOMS: atom_id res chain seq x y z
N MET A 1 -12.30 13.35 26.94
CA MET A 1 -11.75 12.23 27.72
C MET A 1 -11.96 12.53 29.20
N GLY A 2 -12.74 11.72 29.91
CA GLY A 2 -12.81 11.77 31.38
C GLY A 2 -13.88 12.65 32.06
N LYS A 3 -14.95 13.11 31.39
CA LYS A 3 -16.05 13.76 32.13
C LYS A 3 -17.02 12.69 32.66
N GLY A 4 -17.01 12.43 33.97
CA GLY A 4 -17.93 11.51 34.64
C GLY A 4 -17.34 10.17 35.11
N LEU A 5 -16.01 9.99 35.05
CA LEU A 5 -15.33 8.79 35.57
C LEU A 5 -14.97 8.95 37.06
N HIS A 6 -15.06 7.84 37.81
CA HIS A 6 -14.61 7.77 39.20
C HIS A 6 -13.10 8.07 39.28
N PRO A 7 -12.60 8.78 40.31
CA PRO A 7 -11.21 9.23 40.40
C PRO A 7 -10.14 8.13 40.31
N ASP A 8 -10.50 6.88 40.63
CA ASP A 8 -9.60 5.72 40.53
C ASP A 8 -9.61 5.05 39.13
N CYS A 9 -10.43 5.55 38.20
CA CYS A 9 -10.55 5.00 36.85
C CYS A 9 -9.97 5.97 35.82
N TYR A 10 -8.98 5.47 35.07
CA TYR A 10 -8.41 6.17 33.92
C TYR A 10 -8.45 5.28 32.68
N ILE A 11 -8.43 5.92 31.52
CA ILE A 11 -8.32 5.24 30.22
C ILE A 11 -7.02 5.73 29.61
N GLU A 12 -6.09 4.79 29.41
CA GLU A 12 -4.86 5.04 28.68
C GLU A 12 -5.05 4.65 27.22
N LEU A 13 -4.70 5.57 26.31
CA LEU A 13 -4.77 5.35 24.88
C LEU A 13 -3.35 5.42 24.32
N VAL A 14 -2.90 4.32 23.72
CA VAL A 14 -1.66 4.27 22.95
C VAL A 14 -2.04 4.11 21.48
N ILE A 15 -1.58 5.05 20.65
CA ILE A 15 -1.78 5.01 19.20
C ILE A 15 -0.42 4.73 18.56
N GLU A 16 -0.36 3.67 17.76
CA GLU A 16 0.84 3.28 17.01
C GLU A 16 0.52 3.26 15.51
N ASP A 17 1.41 3.84 14.72
CA ASP A 17 1.31 3.80 13.26
C ASP A 17 1.64 2.40 12.75
N SER A 18 0.75 1.82 11.95
CA SER A 18 0.93 0.45 11.43
C SER A 18 1.58 0.40 10.05
N TYR A 19 1.03 1.13 9.08
CA TYR A 19 1.57 1.21 7.72
C TYR A 19 1.13 2.50 7.04
N TYR A 20 1.91 2.91 6.04
CA TYR A 20 1.68 4.14 5.29
C TYR A 20 1.24 3.85 3.85
N ASN A 21 0.60 4.84 3.23
CA ASN A 21 0.22 4.75 1.83
C ASN A 21 1.46 4.85 0.93
N MET A 22 1.69 3.81 0.15
CA MET A 22 2.82 3.70 -0.79
C MET A 22 2.69 4.62 -2.03
N ARG A 23 1.56 5.31 -2.25
CA ARG A 23 1.36 6.23 -3.38
C ARG A 23 2.48 7.27 -3.49
N GLU A 24 2.92 7.82 -2.37
CA GLU A 24 3.97 8.84 -2.34
C GLU A 24 5.30 8.31 -2.90
N LYS A 25 5.65 7.07 -2.54
CA LYS A 25 6.86 6.39 -3.01
C LYS A 25 6.79 5.93 -4.46
N VAL A 26 5.60 5.55 -4.92
CA VAL A 26 5.36 5.17 -6.32
C VAL A 26 5.52 6.38 -7.25
N VAL A 27 5.02 7.56 -6.84
CA VAL A 27 5.09 8.78 -7.66
C VAL A 27 6.52 9.27 -7.88
N GLU A 28 7.45 8.98 -6.96
CA GLU A 28 8.88 9.27 -7.13
C GLU A 28 9.49 8.55 -8.35
N HIS A 29 8.89 7.43 -8.78
CA HIS A 29 9.42 6.56 -9.83
C HIS A 29 8.33 6.13 -10.84
N PRO A 30 7.81 7.04 -11.69
CA PRO A 30 6.65 6.78 -12.56
C PRO A 30 6.87 5.63 -13.57
N HIS A 31 8.12 5.43 -14.01
CA HIS A 31 8.50 4.36 -14.94
C HIS A 31 8.14 2.96 -14.44
N ILE A 32 7.98 2.74 -13.12
CA ILE A 32 7.60 1.45 -12.56
C ILE A 32 6.17 1.08 -12.98
N LEU A 33 5.24 2.05 -12.93
CA LEU A 33 3.86 1.86 -13.38
C LEU A 33 3.79 1.66 -14.89
N ASP A 34 4.59 2.40 -15.64
CA ASP A 34 4.60 2.33 -17.11
C ASP A 34 5.12 0.97 -17.60
N ILE A 35 6.23 0.49 -17.02
CA ILE A 35 6.79 -0.83 -17.36
C ILE A 35 5.80 -1.94 -17.00
N ALA A 36 5.15 -1.86 -15.83
CA ALA A 36 4.21 -2.89 -15.42
C ALA A 36 2.97 -2.92 -16.33
N GLN A 37 2.41 -1.76 -16.68
CA GLN A 37 1.28 -1.68 -17.63
C GLN A 37 1.68 -2.17 -19.02
N GLN A 38 2.87 -1.81 -19.49
CA GLN A 38 3.35 -2.24 -20.80
C GLN A 38 3.56 -3.76 -20.82
N ALA A 39 4.19 -4.34 -19.80
CA ALA A 39 4.38 -5.79 -19.70
C ALA A 39 3.05 -6.55 -19.69
N MET A 40 2.00 -5.99 -19.08
CA MET A 40 0.65 -6.59 -19.13
C MET A 40 0.04 -6.51 -20.53
N ARG A 41 0.14 -5.36 -21.21
CA ARG A 41 -0.31 -5.20 -22.61
C ARG A 41 0.45 -6.10 -23.58
N ASP A 42 1.75 -6.26 -23.38
CA ASP A 42 2.61 -7.15 -24.17
C ASP A 42 2.21 -8.63 -24.01
N CYS A 43 1.50 -8.95 -22.92
CA CYS A 43 0.92 -10.26 -22.64
C CYS A 43 -0.57 -10.36 -22.98
N ASP A 44 -1.14 -9.38 -23.71
CA ASP A 44 -2.57 -9.27 -24.05
C ASP A 44 -3.51 -9.18 -22.82
N ILE A 45 -3.02 -8.63 -21.70
CA ILE A 45 -3.80 -8.42 -20.47
C ILE A 45 -4.13 -6.92 -20.32
N GLU A 46 -5.41 -6.59 -20.14
CA GLU A 46 -5.83 -5.21 -19.85
C GLU A 46 -5.47 -4.83 -18.41
N PRO A 47 -4.63 -3.81 -18.17
CA PRO A 47 -4.26 -3.40 -16.82
C PRO A 47 -5.41 -2.68 -16.10
N GLU A 48 -5.79 -3.14 -14.91
CA GLU A 48 -6.90 -2.56 -14.16
C GLU A 48 -6.45 -1.95 -12.82
N LEU A 49 -6.36 -0.63 -12.71
CA LEU A 49 -5.86 0.02 -11.48
C LEU A 49 -6.91 0.04 -10.36
N LYS A 50 -6.77 -0.83 -9.35
CA LYS A 50 -7.62 -0.85 -8.14
C LYS A 50 -6.89 -0.41 -6.86
N PRO A 51 -7.48 0.47 -6.03
CA PRO A 51 -6.86 0.85 -4.76
C PRO A 51 -6.84 -0.33 -3.78
N ILE A 52 -5.71 -0.53 -3.09
CA ILE A 52 -5.57 -1.54 -2.02
C ILE A 52 -6.25 -1.02 -0.74
N ARG A 53 -7.11 -1.84 -0.14
CA ARG A 53 -7.83 -1.55 1.11
C ARG A 53 -7.25 -2.33 2.29
N GLY A 54 -5.95 -2.19 2.52
CA GLY A 54 -5.20 -2.85 3.58
C GLY A 54 -3.69 -2.60 3.43
N GLY A 55 -2.91 -3.14 4.38
CA GLY A 55 -1.46 -3.19 4.27
C GLY A 55 -1.03 -4.34 3.36
N THR A 56 0.02 -4.13 2.57
CA THR A 56 0.73 -5.20 1.86
C THR A 56 2.20 -5.15 2.21
N ASP A 57 2.89 -6.28 2.09
CA ASP A 57 4.34 -6.35 2.28
C ASP A 57 5.06 -5.33 1.40
N GLY A 58 4.56 -5.08 0.19
CA GLY A 58 5.09 -4.06 -0.71
C GLY A 58 4.95 -2.63 -0.18
N ALA A 59 3.88 -2.30 0.57
CA ALA A 59 3.75 -1.00 1.22
C ALA A 59 4.83 -0.83 2.30
N GLN A 60 5.02 -1.82 3.17
CA GLN A 60 6.02 -1.77 4.23
C GLN A 60 7.45 -1.72 3.66
N LEU A 61 7.75 -2.56 2.66
CA LEU A 61 9.06 -2.60 2.00
C LEU A 61 9.41 -1.29 1.28
N SER A 62 8.41 -0.58 0.75
CA SER A 62 8.61 0.72 0.09
C SER A 62 9.09 1.82 1.04
N PHE A 63 8.81 1.69 2.35
CA PHE A 63 9.29 2.62 3.38
C PHE A 63 10.59 2.17 4.05
N MET A 64 11.01 0.91 3.87
CA MET A 64 12.22 0.34 4.47
C MET A 64 13.47 0.47 3.56
N ASP A 65 13.46 1.35 2.55
CA ASP A 65 14.56 1.59 1.60
C ASP A 65 15.03 0.35 0.79
N TYR A 66 14.28 -0.76 0.83
CA TYR A 66 14.52 -1.88 -0.06
C TYR A 66 14.06 -1.49 -1.46
N ARG A 67 15.03 -1.15 -2.32
CA ARG A 67 14.95 -0.83 -3.76
C ARG A 67 13.58 -1.11 -4.39
N ALA A 68 13.05 -0.09 -5.06
CA ALA A 68 11.89 -0.02 -5.97
C ALA A 68 11.46 -1.27 -6.79
N ARG A 69 12.28 -2.33 -6.89
CA ARG A 69 11.90 -3.64 -7.44
C ARG A 69 10.76 -4.32 -6.67
N THR A 70 10.67 -4.13 -5.36
CA THR A 70 9.56 -4.67 -4.54
C THR A 70 8.26 -3.89 -4.74
N CYS A 71 8.35 -2.62 -5.14
CA CYS A 71 7.18 -1.82 -5.49
C CYS A 71 6.46 -2.37 -6.73
N SER A 72 7.16 -3.04 -7.66
CA SER A 72 6.52 -3.64 -8.83
C SER A 72 5.52 -4.72 -8.43
N LEU A 73 5.84 -5.57 -7.45
CA LEU A 73 4.95 -6.64 -6.98
C LEU A 73 3.63 -6.11 -6.41
N ALA A 74 3.67 -4.99 -5.68
CA ALA A 74 2.46 -4.35 -5.15
C ALA A 74 1.64 -3.66 -6.24
N VAL A 75 2.29 -3.09 -7.25
CA VAL A 75 1.62 -2.53 -8.43
C VAL A 75 0.96 -3.65 -9.25
N THR A 76 1.59 -4.82 -9.37
CA THR A 76 0.96 -5.96 -10.03
C THR A 76 -0.28 -6.42 -9.26
N THR A 77 -0.25 -6.44 -7.92
CA THR A 77 -1.45 -6.74 -7.12
C THR A 77 -2.58 -5.75 -7.35
N ILE A 78 -2.27 -4.46 -7.58
CA ILE A 78 -3.26 -3.43 -7.95
C ILE A 78 -3.91 -3.74 -9.30
N MET A 79 -3.14 -4.29 -10.25
CA MET A 79 -3.56 -4.49 -11.64
C MET A 79 -4.22 -5.84 -11.95
N VAL A 80 -4.20 -6.78 -11.00
CA VAL A 80 -4.73 -8.14 -11.21
C VAL A 80 -6.04 -8.29 -10.45
N SER A 81 -7.16 -7.98 -11.09
CA SER A 81 -8.40 -8.72 -10.80
C SER A 81 -8.45 -9.90 -11.76
N MET A 82 -7.84 -11.02 -11.34
CA MET A 82 -8.10 -12.28 -12.01
C MET A 82 -9.57 -12.59 -11.80
N SER A 83 -10.33 -12.54 -12.90
CA SER A 83 -11.53 -13.34 -13.05
C SER A 83 -11.10 -14.81 -12.99
N LEU A 84 -11.09 -15.36 -11.78
CA LEU A 84 -11.14 -16.80 -11.50
C LEU A 84 -12.54 -17.11 -10.94
#